data_AF-A0A8J3TEC8-F1
#
_entry.id   AF-A0A8J3TEC8-F1
#
_cell.length_a   1.000
_cell.length_b   1.000
_cell.length_c   1.000
_cell.angle_alpha   90.00
_cell.angle_beta   90.00
_cell.angle_gamma   90.00
#
_symmetry.space_group_name_H-M   'P 1'
#
loop_
_entity.id
_entity.type
_entity.pdbx_description
1 polymer ?
#
loop_
_entity_poly.entity_id
_entity_poly.type
_entity_poly.pdbx_seq_one_letter_code
_entity_poly.pdbx_strand_id
1 'polypeptide(L)'
;MPLVNYVKLYGADVAAVLEPGERLIDMGPYREPLIGDESRLERTVAELTPRMRQYVEKRGPLPRSDRFIEGFDPFQGGLQVNPNRIDRWMGGISGEGAPGSLAGRLWRTAKSYGGEMAYAVTDRRLLVLAEDKPDKGSYEILFEVPRTAVASATRRGKLLFQRGRVEVRFTDGSMKAWTPGFVSAARGRSLVAALAGPTTQTGAP
;
A
#
# COMPACT_ATOMS: atom_id res chain seq x y z
N MET A 1 10.92 -19.67 3.78
CA MET A 1 10.33 -19.65 2.43
C MET A 1 8.82 -19.47 2.55
N PRO A 2 8.15 -18.71 1.68
CA PRO A 2 6.69 -18.69 1.62
C PRO A 2 6.13 -20.07 1.20
N LEU A 3 4.97 -20.45 1.73
CA LEU A 3 4.34 -21.77 1.50
C LEU A 3 3.96 -22.00 0.03
N VAL A 4 3.44 -20.96 -0.62
CA VAL A 4 3.02 -20.98 -2.03
C VAL A 4 3.99 -20.13 -2.82
N ASN A 5 4.60 -20.62 -3.92
CA ASN A 5 5.49 -19.84 -4.78
C ASN A 5 4.72 -19.25 -5.97
N TYR A 6 4.25 -18.00 -5.84
CA TYR A 6 3.46 -17.31 -6.87
C TYR A 6 4.22 -17.11 -8.18
N VAL A 7 5.54 -16.86 -8.14
CA VAL A 7 6.35 -16.74 -9.37
C VAL A 7 6.35 -18.05 -10.16
N LYS A 8 6.40 -19.20 -9.45
CA LYS A 8 6.34 -20.51 -10.10
C LYS A 8 4.94 -20.83 -10.65
N LEU A 9 3.88 -20.40 -9.96
CA LEU A 9 2.50 -20.71 -10.33
C LEU A 9 1.96 -19.81 -11.44
N TYR A 10 2.20 -18.51 -11.35
CA TYR A 10 1.59 -17.48 -12.19
C TYR A 10 2.62 -16.74 -13.05
N GLY A 11 3.90 -17.14 -13.03
CA GLY A 11 4.94 -16.43 -13.77
C GLY A 11 4.74 -16.46 -15.29
N ALA A 12 4.21 -17.57 -15.83
CA ALA A 12 3.89 -17.68 -17.26
C ALA A 12 2.75 -16.74 -17.66
N ASP A 13 1.73 -16.67 -16.81
CA ASP A 13 0.56 -15.82 -16.97
C ASP A 13 0.94 -14.33 -16.93
N VAL A 14 1.75 -13.93 -15.94
CA VAL A 14 2.25 -12.55 -15.83
C VAL A 14 3.19 -12.18 -16.96
N ALA A 15 3.95 -13.14 -17.52
CA ALA A 15 4.89 -12.84 -18.61
C ALA A 15 4.20 -12.23 -19.84
N ALA A 16 2.91 -12.48 -20.05
CA ALA A 16 2.13 -11.89 -21.14
C ALA A 16 1.98 -10.36 -21.04
N VAL A 17 2.11 -9.78 -19.84
CA VAL A 17 2.06 -8.32 -19.63
C VAL A 17 3.43 -7.69 -19.38
N LEU A 18 4.49 -8.49 -19.33
CA LEU A 18 5.84 -7.98 -19.14
C LEU A 18 6.46 -7.52 -20.47
N GLU A 19 7.39 -6.59 -20.40
CA GLU A 19 8.18 -6.21 -21.56
C GLU A 19 9.11 -7.35 -22.01
N PRO A 20 9.49 -7.42 -23.30
CA PRO A 20 10.51 -8.35 -23.76
C PRO A 20 11.80 -8.27 -22.93
N GLY A 21 12.22 -9.41 -22.39
CA GLY A 21 13.42 -9.54 -21.57
C GLY A 21 13.30 -9.01 -20.14
N GLU A 22 12.11 -8.59 -19.70
CA GLU A 22 11.84 -8.26 -18.30
C GLU A 22 11.66 -9.55 -17.47
N ARG A 23 12.30 -9.62 -16.30
CA ARG A 23 12.29 -10.82 -15.45
C ARG A 23 11.49 -10.59 -14.18
N LEU A 24 10.48 -11.43 -13.94
CA LEU A 24 9.75 -11.47 -12.67
C LEU A 24 10.65 -11.97 -11.53
N ILE A 25 10.76 -11.19 -10.45
CA ILE A 25 11.58 -11.48 -9.26
C ILE A 25 10.71 -11.99 -8.10
N ASP A 26 9.61 -11.30 -7.80
CA ASP A 26 8.68 -11.68 -6.74
C ASP A 26 7.25 -11.33 -7.13
N MET A 27 6.30 -12.07 -6.59
CA MET A 27 4.89 -11.86 -6.80
C MET A 27 4.10 -12.34 -5.59
N GLY A 28 2.94 -11.74 -5.37
CA GLY A 28 1.97 -12.23 -4.41
C GLY A 28 0.72 -11.37 -4.40
N PRO A 29 -0.23 -11.66 -3.51
CA PRO A 29 -1.47 -10.91 -3.43
C PRO A 29 -1.21 -9.47 -2.96
N TYR A 30 -1.86 -8.50 -3.59
CA TYR A 30 -1.95 -7.14 -3.10
C TYR A 30 -3.26 -7.02 -2.32
N ARG A 31 -3.16 -6.73 -1.02
CA ARG A 31 -4.33 -6.57 -0.17
C ARG A 31 -4.20 -5.32 0.66
N GLU A 32 -5.26 -4.52 0.65
CA GLU A 32 -5.35 -3.36 1.50
C GLU A 32 -5.21 -3.76 2.98
N PRO A 33 -4.48 -2.98 3.80
CA PRO A 33 -4.38 -3.26 5.23
C PRO A 33 -5.76 -3.28 5.87
N LEU A 34 -6.02 -4.27 6.74
CA LEU A 34 -7.29 -4.35 7.49
C LEU A 34 -7.52 -3.15 8.40
N ILE A 35 -6.44 -2.51 8.86
CA ILE A 35 -6.45 -1.39 9.82
C ILE A 35 -5.31 -0.43 9.46
N GLY A 36 -5.61 0.87 9.39
CA GLY A 36 -4.65 1.96 9.38
C GLY A 36 -5.09 3.18 8.57
N ASP A 37 -4.49 4.33 8.83
CA ASP A 37 -4.94 5.62 8.31
C ASP A 37 -4.49 5.85 6.85
N GLU A 38 -5.45 6.03 5.95
CA GLU A 38 -5.25 6.36 4.52
C GLU A 38 -5.74 7.77 4.16
N SER A 39 -6.29 8.52 5.11
CA SER A 39 -6.93 9.84 4.87
C SER A 39 -5.98 10.91 4.30
N ARG A 40 -4.67 10.63 4.27
CA ARG A 40 -3.67 11.46 3.56
C ARG A 40 -3.78 11.32 2.04
N LEU A 41 -4.15 10.16 1.53
CA LEU A 41 -4.18 9.86 0.10
C LEU A 41 -5.48 10.34 -0.59
N GLU A 42 -6.55 10.53 0.19
CA GLU A 42 -7.90 10.78 -0.30
C GLU A 42 -8.15 12.19 -0.86
N ARG A 43 -7.38 13.22 -0.47
CA ARG A 43 -7.84 14.62 -0.61
C ARG A 43 -7.08 15.46 -1.63
N THR A 44 -7.73 15.85 -2.72
CA THR A 44 -7.33 17.04 -3.50
C THR A 44 -7.99 18.30 -2.95
N VAL A 45 -7.37 19.47 -3.20
CA VAL A 45 -7.97 20.78 -2.84
C VAL A 45 -9.29 21.02 -3.59
N ALA A 46 -9.43 20.45 -4.79
CA ALA A 46 -10.64 20.54 -5.61
C ALA A 46 -11.83 19.75 -5.01
N GLU A 47 -11.56 18.63 -4.34
CA GLU A 47 -12.58 17.78 -3.67
C GLU A 47 -13.02 18.32 -2.30
N LEU A 48 -12.43 19.43 -1.83
CA LEU A 48 -12.87 20.09 -0.60
C LEU A 48 -14.20 20.80 -0.84
N THR A 49 -15.15 20.63 0.10
CA THR A 49 -16.36 21.45 0.15
C THR A 49 -15.99 22.94 0.23
N PRO A 50 -16.83 23.87 -0.26
CA PRO A 50 -16.52 25.31 -0.25
C PRO A 50 -16.11 25.83 1.14
N ARG A 51 -16.75 25.32 2.20
CA ARG A 51 -16.45 25.66 3.59
C ARG A 51 -15.08 25.16 4.05
N MET A 52 -14.67 23.97 3.62
CA MET A 52 -13.36 23.39 3.92
C MET A 52 -12.24 24.04 3.12
N ARG A 53 -12.52 24.41 1.86
CA ARG A 53 -11.59 25.17 1.01
C ARG A 53 -11.29 26.55 1.61
N GLN A 54 -12.33 27.27 2.00
CA GLN A 54 -12.22 28.57 2.66
C GLN A 54 -11.52 28.49 4.03
N TYR A 55 -11.66 27.36 4.73
CA TYR A 55 -10.91 27.07 5.95
C TYR A 55 -9.41 26.88 5.66
N VAL A 56 -9.07 26.07 4.65
CA VAL A 56 -7.67 25.79 4.26
C VAL A 56 -6.96 27.05 3.81
N GLU A 57 -7.63 27.89 3.02
CA GLU A 57 -7.12 29.18 2.54
C GLU A 57 -6.87 30.16 3.69
N LYS A 58 -7.72 30.17 4.72
CA LYS A 58 -7.60 31.10 5.86
C LYS A 58 -6.71 30.61 7.01
N ARG A 59 -6.58 29.30 7.22
CA ARG A 59 -5.96 28.73 8.43
C ARG A 59 -4.87 27.70 8.17
N GLY A 60 -4.54 27.42 6.92
CA GLY A 60 -3.64 26.31 6.56
C GLY A 60 -4.36 24.96 6.55
N PRO A 61 -3.64 23.84 6.32
CA PRO A 61 -4.25 22.53 6.07
C PRO A 61 -5.24 22.12 7.17
N LEU A 62 -6.34 21.48 6.77
CA LEU A 62 -7.41 21.05 7.69
C LEU A 62 -6.83 20.32 8.91
N PRO A 63 -7.18 20.74 10.14
CA PRO A 63 -6.85 19.97 11.32
C PRO A 63 -7.60 18.65 11.20
N ARG A 64 -6.84 17.57 11.08
CA ARG A 64 -7.35 16.25 11.43
C ARG A 64 -7.47 16.28 12.94
N SER A 65 -8.65 16.04 13.49
CA SER A 65 -8.81 15.99 14.93
C SER A 65 -7.94 14.86 15.48
N ASP A 66 -6.77 15.20 16.01
CA ASP A 66 -5.90 14.25 16.72
C ASP A 66 -6.44 13.95 18.14
N ARG A 67 -7.70 14.29 18.46
CA ARG A 67 -8.30 14.06 19.77
C ARG A 67 -8.79 12.61 19.89
N PHE A 68 -8.48 11.98 21.02
CA PHE A 68 -8.87 10.61 21.36
C PHE A 68 -10.38 10.49 21.57
N ILE A 69 -10.95 11.56 22.09
CA ILE A 69 -12.36 11.70 22.40
C ILE A 69 -12.89 12.76 21.45
N GLU A 70 -13.81 12.37 20.57
CA GLU A 70 -14.52 13.28 19.66
C GLU A 70 -15.71 13.95 20.34
N GLY A 71 -16.27 13.30 21.37
CA GLY A 71 -17.36 13.85 22.15
C GLY A 71 -17.79 12.92 23.28
N PHE A 72 -18.80 13.35 24.01
CA PHE A 72 -19.51 12.53 24.99
C PHE A 72 -20.98 12.58 24.62
N ASP A 73 -21.56 11.43 24.28
CA ASP A 73 -22.99 11.31 23.97
C ASP A 73 -23.69 10.46 25.04
N PRO A 74 -24.43 11.09 25.96
CA PRO A 74 -25.13 10.39 27.03
C PRO A 74 -26.33 9.56 26.53
N PHE A 75 -26.81 9.77 25.31
CA PHE A 75 -27.93 9.00 24.72
C PHE A 75 -27.45 7.79 23.92
N GLN A 76 -26.17 7.75 23.51
CA GLN A 76 -25.53 6.60 22.86
C GLN A 76 -24.54 5.84 23.75
N GLY A 77 -24.55 6.08 25.06
CA GLY A 77 -23.82 5.25 26.02
C GLY A 77 -22.33 5.57 26.21
N GLY A 78 -21.90 6.82 26.02
CA GLY A 78 -20.62 7.30 26.58
C GLY A 78 -19.69 8.05 25.62
N LEU A 79 -18.39 8.00 25.93
CA LEU A 79 -17.31 8.66 25.21
C LEU A 79 -17.27 8.20 23.74
N GLN A 80 -17.48 9.14 22.81
CA GLN A 80 -17.27 8.92 21.39
C GLN A 80 -15.78 8.95 21.11
N VAL A 81 -15.22 7.77 20.81
CA VAL A 81 -13.80 7.57 20.53
C VAL A 81 -13.56 7.72 19.04
N ASN A 82 -12.48 8.39 18.64
CA ASN A 82 -12.15 8.57 17.21
C ASN A 82 -11.70 7.21 16.59
N PRO A 83 -12.48 6.59 15.69
CA PRO A 83 -12.12 5.31 15.07
C PRO A 83 -10.83 5.43 14.24
N ASN A 84 -10.58 6.58 13.60
CA ASN A 84 -9.35 6.82 12.84
C ASN A 84 -8.11 6.88 13.73
N ARG A 85 -8.25 7.30 15.00
CA ARG A 85 -7.14 7.29 15.97
C ARG A 85 -6.92 5.91 16.55
N ILE A 86 -7.99 5.14 16.78
CA ILE A 86 -7.89 3.72 17.17
C ILE A 86 -7.20 2.92 16.06
N ASP A 87 -7.56 3.14 14.80
CA ASP A 87 -6.93 2.50 13.65
C ASP A 87 -5.49 2.97 13.44
N ARG A 88 -5.19 4.26 13.65
CA ARG A 88 -3.81 4.78 13.61
C ARG A 88 -2.96 4.24 14.78
N TRP A 89 -3.55 4.02 15.95
CA TRP A 89 -2.88 3.48 17.12
C TRP A 89 -2.63 1.97 17.01
N MET A 90 -3.61 1.19 16.52
CA MET A 90 -3.51 -0.26 16.38
C MET A 90 -2.85 -0.71 15.07
N GLY A 91 -3.15 -0.04 13.95
CA GLY A 91 -2.66 -0.37 12.61
C GLY A 91 -1.49 0.50 12.12
N GLY A 92 -1.35 1.73 12.61
CA GLY A 92 -0.37 2.69 12.08
C GLY A 92 -0.86 3.45 10.85
N ILE A 93 0.05 4.09 10.11
CA ILE A 93 -0.25 4.85 8.89
C ILE A 93 -0.21 3.88 7.70
N SER A 94 -1.30 3.74 6.96
CA SER A 94 -1.41 2.87 5.78
C SER A 94 -1.17 3.61 4.47
N GLY A 95 -1.28 4.93 4.49
CA GLY A 95 -1.03 5.79 3.34
C GLY A 95 -0.61 7.19 3.74
N GLU A 96 0.42 7.72 3.08
CA GLU A 96 0.90 9.09 3.22
C GLU A 96 1.32 9.64 1.85
N GLY A 97 0.97 10.90 1.55
CA GLY A 97 1.29 11.52 0.27
C GLY A 97 0.15 12.39 -0.25
N ALA A 98 0.45 13.22 -1.24
CA ALA A 98 -0.58 13.97 -1.96
C ALA A 98 -1.32 13.05 -2.95
N PRO A 99 -2.54 13.40 -3.37
CA PRO A 99 -3.29 12.66 -4.40
C PRO A 99 -2.54 12.32 -5.69
N GLY A 100 -1.67 13.23 -6.14
CA GLY A 100 -0.86 13.06 -7.34
C GLY A 100 0.45 12.31 -7.11
N SER A 101 0.77 11.98 -5.86
CA SER A 101 1.97 11.22 -5.52
C SER A 101 1.83 9.76 -5.96
N LEU A 102 2.94 9.03 -5.98
CA LEU A 102 2.97 7.62 -6.35
C LEU A 102 2.06 6.79 -5.45
N ALA A 103 2.10 6.98 -4.13
CA ALA A 103 1.18 6.34 -3.21
C ALA A 103 -0.29 6.74 -3.44
N GLY A 104 -0.56 8.01 -3.75
CA GLY A 104 -1.92 8.51 -4.02
C GLY A 104 -2.52 7.88 -5.28
N ARG A 105 -1.75 7.83 -6.37
CA ARG A 105 -2.15 7.16 -7.61
C ARG A 105 -2.38 5.66 -7.41
N LEU A 106 -1.44 4.98 -6.75
CA LEU A 106 -1.58 3.56 -6.41
C LEU A 106 -2.87 3.29 -5.61
N TRP A 107 -3.13 4.06 -4.56
CA TRP A 107 -4.32 3.89 -3.73
C TRP A 107 -5.61 4.11 -4.52
N ARG A 108 -5.67 5.13 -5.38
CA ARG A 108 -6.85 5.39 -6.22
C ARG A 108 -7.12 4.26 -7.19
N THR A 109 -6.08 3.80 -7.89
CA THR A 109 -6.16 2.66 -8.80
C THR A 109 -6.68 1.42 -8.07
N ALA A 110 -6.12 1.10 -6.90
CA ALA A 110 -6.53 -0.05 -6.11
C ALA A 110 -7.99 0.06 -5.63
N LYS A 111 -8.44 1.26 -5.23
CA LYS A 111 -9.83 1.51 -4.81
C LYS A 111 -10.83 1.44 -5.96
N SER A 112 -10.45 1.87 -7.18
CA SER A 112 -11.35 1.87 -8.33
C SER A 112 -11.58 0.49 -8.95
N TYR A 113 -10.64 -0.45 -8.78
CA TYR A 113 -10.68 -1.74 -9.47
C TYR A 113 -11.74 -2.71 -8.91
N GLY A 114 -11.91 -2.77 -7.58
CA GLY A 114 -12.95 -3.59 -6.93
C GLY A 114 -12.77 -5.12 -7.01
N GLY A 115 -11.77 -5.63 -7.74
CA GLY A 115 -11.45 -7.06 -7.88
C GLY A 115 -10.20 -7.53 -7.10
N GLU A 116 -9.79 -8.77 -7.35
CA GLU A 116 -8.57 -9.33 -6.77
C GLU A 116 -7.32 -8.75 -7.45
N MET A 117 -6.34 -8.37 -6.63
CA MET A 117 -5.11 -7.75 -7.12
C MET A 117 -3.88 -8.52 -6.66
N ALA A 118 -2.85 -8.49 -7.49
CA ALA A 118 -1.52 -8.98 -7.19
C ALA A 118 -0.50 -7.85 -7.26
N TYR A 119 0.58 -7.94 -6.47
CA TYR A 119 1.79 -7.18 -6.74
C TYR A 119 2.76 -8.06 -7.53
N ALA A 120 3.55 -7.45 -8.41
CA ALA A 120 4.69 -8.09 -9.05
C ALA A 120 5.90 -7.16 -8.98
N VAL A 121 7.06 -7.71 -8.64
CA VAL A 121 8.34 -7.02 -8.68
C VAL A 121 9.17 -7.66 -9.77
N THR A 122 9.56 -6.88 -10.76
CA THR A 122 10.46 -7.34 -11.83
C THR A 122 11.88 -6.88 -11.57
N ASP A 123 12.79 -7.11 -12.50
CA ASP A 123 14.10 -6.48 -12.47
C ASP A 123 14.06 -4.98 -12.78
N ARG A 124 12.98 -4.47 -13.39
CA ARG A 124 12.82 -3.07 -13.83
C ARG A 124 11.84 -2.25 -13.00
N ARG A 125 10.70 -2.81 -12.61
CA ARG A 125 9.56 -2.06 -12.03
C ARG A 125 8.82 -2.83 -10.94
N LEU A 126 8.07 -2.08 -10.15
CA LEU A 126 7.00 -2.58 -9.27
C LEU A 126 5.67 -2.39 -9.99
N LEU A 127 4.87 -3.45 -10.02
CA LEU A 127 3.57 -3.51 -10.65
C LEU A 127 2.49 -3.84 -9.62
N VAL A 128 1.29 -3.31 -9.84
CA VAL A 128 0.04 -3.85 -9.30
C VAL A 128 -0.82 -4.30 -10.47
N LEU A 129 -1.28 -5.54 -10.36
CA LEU A 129 -1.96 -6.26 -11.41
C LEU A 129 -3.39 -6.56 -10.98
N ALA A 130 -4.31 -6.42 -11.93
CA ALA A 130 -5.67 -6.95 -11.89
C ALA A 130 -5.64 -8.44 -12.22
N GLU A 131 -6.34 -9.26 -11.43
CA GLU A 131 -6.54 -10.68 -11.71
C GLU A 131 -7.97 -10.88 -12.19
N ASP A 132 -8.14 -10.97 -13.52
CA ASP A 132 -9.47 -10.89 -14.15
C ASP A 132 -10.27 -12.20 -13.95
N LYS A 133 -9.58 -13.36 -13.99
CA LYS A 133 -10.09 -14.69 -13.60
C LYS A 133 -8.95 -15.62 -13.16
N PRO A 134 -8.99 -16.20 -11.94
CA PRO A 134 -7.98 -17.15 -11.46
C PRO A 134 -7.78 -18.36 -12.39
N ASP A 135 -8.84 -18.73 -13.11
CA ASP A 135 -8.95 -19.89 -14.00
C ASP A 135 -8.54 -19.60 -15.46
N LYS A 136 -8.37 -18.32 -15.84
CA LYS A 136 -7.84 -17.94 -17.16
C LYS A 136 -6.47 -17.29 -17.14
N GLY A 137 -5.93 -16.98 -15.95
CA GLY A 137 -4.55 -16.49 -15.79
C GLY A 137 -4.28 -15.17 -16.53
N SER A 138 -5.29 -14.36 -16.83
CA SER A 138 -5.07 -13.08 -17.50
C SER A 138 -4.84 -11.98 -16.47
N TYR A 139 -3.68 -11.33 -16.56
CA TYR A 139 -3.33 -10.16 -15.77
C TYR A 139 -3.47 -8.89 -16.60
N GLU A 140 -3.84 -7.78 -15.96
CA GLU A 140 -3.78 -6.43 -16.51
C GLU A 140 -2.97 -5.54 -15.58
N ILE A 141 -2.12 -4.66 -16.13
CA ILE A 141 -1.35 -3.70 -15.32
C ILE A 141 -2.27 -2.55 -14.91
N LEU A 142 -2.55 -2.46 -13.61
CA LEU A 142 -3.32 -1.38 -13.02
C LEU A 142 -2.44 -0.17 -12.66
N PHE A 143 -1.25 -0.46 -12.14
CA PHE A 143 -0.30 0.56 -11.71
C PHE A 143 1.12 0.05 -11.90
N GLU A 144 2.01 0.94 -12.31
CA GLU A 144 3.42 0.65 -12.45
C GLU A 144 4.31 1.82 -12.05
N VAL A 145 5.48 1.49 -11.50
CA VAL A 145 6.56 2.44 -11.24
C VAL A 145 7.91 1.79 -11.44
N PRO A 146 8.91 2.52 -11.95
CA PRO A 146 10.27 1.97 -12.01
C PRO A 146 10.76 1.66 -10.60
N ARG A 147 11.60 0.63 -10.44
CA ARG A 147 12.14 0.26 -9.12
C ARG A 147 12.92 1.38 -8.46
N THR A 148 13.53 2.25 -9.26
CA THR A 148 14.23 3.46 -8.78
C THR A 148 13.30 4.48 -8.12
N ALA A 149 11.98 4.40 -8.35
CA ALA A 149 10.99 5.21 -7.63
C ALA A 149 10.65 4.66 -6.23
N VAL A 150 11.12 3.46 -5.88
CA VAL A 150 10.97 2.89 -4.54
C VAL A 150 12.18 3.28 -3.71
N ALA A 151 11.98 4.17 -2.73
CA ALA A 151 13.02 4.62 -1.83
C ALA A 151 13.34 3.60 -0.74
N SER A 152 12.32 2.91 -0.21
CA SER A 152 12.52 1.81 0.75
C SER A 152 11.28 0.92 0.86
N ALA A 153 11.49 -0.33 1.26
CA ALA A 153 10.42 -1.24 1.65
C ALA A 153 10.75 -1.83 3.03
N THR A 154 9.82 -1.74 3.98
CA THR A 154 10.04 -2.26 5.34
C THR A 154 8.84 -3.03 5.85
N ARG A 155 9.08 -4.08 6.62
CA ARG A 155 7.99 -4.80 7.31
C ARG A 155 7.57 -4.04 8.55
N ARG A 156 6.27 -3.81 8.72
CA ARG A 156 5.71 -3.05 9.85
C ARG A 156 4.48 -3.72 10.46
N GLY A 157 4.49 -5.04 10.61
CA GLY A 157 3.44 -5.76 11.34
C GLY A 157 3.60 -5.63 12.86
N LYS A 158 2.75 -4.85 13.53
CA LYS A 158 2.77 -4.67 15.00
C LYS A 158 1.84 -5.62 15.77
N LEU A 159 0.77 -6.14 15.14
CA LEU A 159 -0.27 -6.96 15.79
C LEU A 159 -0.54 -8.30 15.10
N LEU A 160 -1.29 -9.17 15.79
CA LEU A 160 -1.94 -10.37 15.23
C LEU A 160 -2.75 -9.96 13.97
N PHE A 161 -2.68 -10.76 12.90
CA PHE A 161 -3.28 -10.53 11.58
C PHE A 161 -2.67 -9.45 10.66
N GLN A 162 -1.62 -8.72 11.08
CA GLN A 162 -0.85 -7.80 10.20
C GLN A 162 0.62 -8.20 10.02
N ARG A 163 0.98 -9.45 10.33
CA ARG A 163 2.37 -9.92 10.32
C ARG A 163 3.07 -9.81 8.96
N GLY A 164 2.30 -9.80 7.87
CA GLY A 164 2.80 -9.61 6.52
C GLY A 164 2.94 -8.16 6.06
N ARG A 165 2.43 -7.17 6.80
CA ARG A 165 2.36 -5.77 6.37
C ARG A 165 3.72 -5.23 5.93
N VAL A 166 3.77 -4.71 4.72
CA VAL A 166 4.94 -4.01 4.15
C VAL A 166 4.54 -2.58 3.89
N GLU A 167 5.36 -1.65 4.38
CA GLU A 167 5.33 -0.24 4.01
C GLU A 167 6.36 -0.01 2.90
N VAL A 168 5.91 0.55 1.78
CA VAL A 168 6.75 0.96 0.67
C VAL A 168 6.73 2.49 0.61
N ARG A 169 7.91 3.08 0.75
CA ARG A 169 8.14 4.52 0.57
C ARG A 169 8.67 4.77 -0.82
N PHE A 170 8.15 5.80 -1.47
CA PHE A 170 8.56 6.24 -2.78
C PHE A 170 9.52 7.43 -2.70
N THR A 171 10.25 7.70 -3.78
CA THR A 171 11.22 8.81 -3.86
C THR A 171 10.58 10.20 -3.81
N ASP A 172 9.28 10.30 -4.10
CA ASP A 172 8.49 11.53 -3.95
C ASP A 172 8.06 11.81 -2.49
N GLY A 173 8.56 11.02 -1.54
CA GLY A 173 8.26 11.13 -0.11
C GLY A 173 6.94 10.48 0.31
N SER A 174 6.14 9.99 -0.64
CA SER A 174 4.89 9.31 -0.34
C SER A 174 5.10 7.85 0.10
N MET A 175 4.11 7.26 0.74
CA MET A 175 4.18 5.93 1.33
C MET A 175 2.84 5.22 1.20
N LYS A 176 2.89 3.93 0.86
CA LYS A 176 1.73 3.04 0.90
C LYS A 176 2.09 1.75 1.62
N ALA A 177 1.19 1.28 2.47
CA ALA A 177 1.26 -0.04 3.09
C ALA A 177 0.27 -1.00 2.44
N TRP A 178 0.64 -2.27 2.33
CA TRP A 178 -0.26 -3.37 1.98
C TRP A 178 0.19 -4.68 2.65
N THR A 179 -0.68 -5.69 2.60
CA THR A 179 -0.48 -6.97 3.31
C THR A 179 -0.38 -8.13 2.33
N PRO A 180 0.83 -8.56 1.92
CA PRO A 180 1.02 -9.63 0.96
C PRO A 180 0.82 -11.04 1.55
N GLY A 181 0.49 -11.15 2.83
CA GLY A 181 0.11 -12.40 3.48
C GLY A 181 -0.45 -12.17 4.88
N PHE A 182 -1.61 -12.76 5.19
CA PHE A 182 -2.28 -12.60 6.49
C PHE A 182 -1.61 -13.40 7.61
N VAL A 183 -1.27 -14.66 7.33
CA VAL A 183 -0.85 -15.63 8.36
C VAL A 183 0.67 -15.63 8.56
N SER A 184 1.44 -15.33 7.52
CA SER A 184 2.90 -15.45 7.52
C SER A 184 3.59 -14.17 7.04
N ALA A 185 4.66 -13.81 7.75
CA ALA A 185 5.56 -12.75 7.35
C ALA A 185 6.51 -13.13 6.21
N ALA A 186 6.47 -14.39 5.73
CA ALA A 186 7.36 -14.86 4.67
C ALA A 186 7.16 -14.10 3.35
N ARG A 187 5.91 -13.81 2.99
CA ARG A 187 5.57 -13.04 1.77
C ARG A 187 6.03 -11.59 1.88
N GLY A 188 5.77 -10.94 3.02
CA GLY A 188 6.31 -9.59 3.28
C GLY A 188 7.84 -9.54 3.26
N ARG A 189 8.54 -10.59 3.72
CA ARG A 189 10.01 -10.68 3.61
C ARG A 189 10.47 -10.80 2.16
N SER A 190 9.77 -11.61 1.35
CA SER A 190 10.05 -11.80 -0.07
C SER A 190 9.95 -10.46 -0.82
N LEU A 191 8.85 -9.73 -0.60
CA LEU A 191 8.62 -8.41 -1.20
C LEU A 191 9.70 -7.41 -0.82
N VAL A 192 10.03 -7.31 0.48
CA VAL A 192 11.09 -6.38 0.94
C VAL A 192 12.44 -6.74 0.30
N ALA A 193 12.79 -8.02 0.24
CA ALA A 193 14.04 -8.45 -0.40
C ALA A 193 14.05 -8.14 -1.91
N ALA A 194 12.94 -8.34 -2.61
CA ALA A 194 12.82 -8.04 -4.03
C ALA A 194 12.95 -6.54 -4.32
N LEU A 195 12.42 -5.68 -3.45
CA LEU A 195 12.49 -4.22 -3.60
C LEU A 195 13.82 -3.62 -3.15
N ALA A 196 14.57 -4.27 -2.25
CA ALA A 196 15.88 -3.81 -1.79
C ALA A 196 16.99 -3.90 -2.86
N GLY A 197 16.75 -4.57 -3.98
CA GLY A 197 17.77 -4.83 -5.00
C GLY A 197 18.71 -5.98 -4.59
N PRO A 198 19.63 -6.40 -5.47
CA PRO A 198 20.73 -7.25 -5.05
C PRO A 198 21.51 -6.50 -3.96
N THR A 199 21.52 -7.03 -2.73
CA THR A 199 22.40 -6.55 -1.68
C THR A 199 23.81 -6.62 -2.25
N THR A 200 24.38 -5.49 -2.67
CA THR A 200 25.82 -5.41 -2.84
C THR A 200 26.34 -5.66 -1.43
N GLN A 201 26.79 -6.88 -1.16
CA GLN A 201 27.65 -7.11 -0.01
C GLN A 201 28.85 -6.23 -0.28
N THR A 202 28.87 -5.05 0.34
CA THR A 202 30.08 -4.28 0.51
C THR A 202 30.95 -5.16 1.40
N GLY A 203 31.74 -6.03 0.77
CA GLY A 203 32.86 -6.68 1.41
C GLY A 203 33.71 -5.56 2.00
N ALA A 204 33.78 -5.51 3.32
CA ALA A 204 34.86 -4.80 3.97
C ALA A 204 36.16 -5.55 3.63
N PRO A 205 37.26 -4.82 3.35
CA PRO A 205 38.58 -5.42 3.14
C PRO A 205 39.08 -6.17 4.37
#